data_AF-A0AA86RLU1-F1
#
_entry.id   AF-A0AA86RLU1-F1
#
_cell.length_a   1.000
_cell.length_b   1.000
_cell.length_c   1.000
_cell.angle_alpha   90.00
_cell.angle_beta   90.00
_cell.angle_gamma   90.00
#
_symmetry.space_group_name_H-M   'P 1'
#
loop_
_entity.id
_entity.type
_entity.pdbx_description
1 polymer ?
#
loop_
_entity_poly.entity_id
_entity_poly.type
_entity_poly.pdbx_seq_one_letter_code
_entity_poly.pdbx_strand_id
1 'polypeptide(L)'
;MQQSSIQQIFENVIPAELHSSTLELSQITKMNFESVLNTVSNDLIRIITFQNEKFIISKLIMNEENYYVSTRLQKKFKFDPVQNLITDVEKLEAEPTSFECLQGLSWEVNENNNILIIANDMIDERNQINSSLRVVCKDNKAEIKLQSHILENGNIQFSLVENIDTQGDLQAQAQQIQKEISKIFDKLEAETENTVKGARRVLPICGQKINWEFQ
;
A
#
# COMPACT_ATOMS: atom_id res chain seq x y z
N MET A 1 10.10 25.04 6.19
CA MET A 1 11.18 24.14 6.61
C MET A 1 10.65 22.92 7.36
N GLN A 2 9.74 23.05 8.33
CA GLN A 2 9.15 21.88 9.03
C GLN A 2 8.25 21.01 8.15
N GLN A 3 7.38 21.59 7.31
CA GLN A 3 6.46 20.81 6.46
C GLN A 3 7.17 19.89 5.45
N SER A 4 8.28 20.33 4.85
CA SER A 4 9.06 19.49 3.93
C SER A 4 9.72 18.31 4.63
N SER A 5 10.18 18.48 5.87
CA SER A 5 10.76 17.38 6.66
C SER A 5 9.69 16.38 7.12
N ILE A 6 8.48 16.85 7.44
CA ILE A 6 7.35 15.95 7.76
C ILE A 6 7.01 15.12 6.54
N GLN A 7 6.84 15.75 5.37
CA GLN A 7 6.52 15.04 4.14
C GLN A 7 7.56 13.95 3.82
N GLN A 8 8.84 14.25 3.95
CA GLN A 8 9.94 13.28 3.78
C GLN A 8 9.86 12.08 4.73
N ILE A 9 9.45 12.29 5.98
CA ILE A 9 9.30 11.18 6.95
C ILE A 9 8.21 10.21 6.49
N PHE A 10 7.16 10.71 5.84
CA PHE A 10 6.03 9.89 5.43
C PHE A 10 6.10 9.33 4.00
N GLU A 11 7.10 9.70 3.19
CA GLU A 11 7.29 9.13 1.85
C GLU A 11 7.38 7.59 1.86
N ASN A 12 7.89 7.03 2.97
CA ASN A 12 8.12 5.60 3.14
C ASN A 12 7.23 4.95 4.21
N VAL A 13 6.33 5.70 4.85
CA VAL A 13 5.42 5.13 5.86
C VAL A 13 4.45 4.19 5.18
N ILE A 14 4.34 2.98 5.74
CA ILE A 14 3.36 2.00 5.26
C ILE A 14 1.97 2.55 5.56
N PRO A 15 1.03 2.56 4.59
CA PRO A 15 -0.31 3.10 4.79
C PRO A 15 -1.04 2.58 6.03
N ALA A 16 -0.82 1.31 6.40
CA ALA A 16 -1.37 0.69 7.60
C ALA A 16 -0.88 1.35 8.92
N GLU A 17 0.34 1.88 8.93
CA GLU A 17 0.98 2.53 10.09
C GLU A 17 0.82 4.05 10.09
N LEU A 18 0.12 4.58 9.10
CA LEU A 18 0.03 6.02 8.88
C LEU A 18 -0.61 6.74 10.07
N HIS A 19 -1.65 6.16 10.67
CA HIS A 19 -2.33 6.77 11.82
C HIS A 19 -1.42 6.83 13.05
N SER A 20 -0.78 5.72 13.42
CA SER A 20 0.15 5.66 14.57
C SER A 20 1.36 6.57 14.34
N SER A 21 1.95 6.53 13.14
CA SER A 21 3.08 7.39 12.77
C SER A 21 2.71 8.88 12.81
N THR A 22 1.51 9.25 12.37
CA THR A 22 1.00 10.63 12.46
C THR A 22 0.82 11.05 13.92
N LEU A 23 0.29 10.17 14.76
CA LEU A 23 0.10 10.45 16.18
C LEU A 23 1.45 10.67 16.89
N GLU A 24 2.40 9.77 16.70
CA GLU A 24 3.75 9.90 17.28
C GLU A 24 4.43 11.18 16.82
N LEU A 25 4.35 11.49 15.53
CA LEU A 25 5.00 12.67 14.98
C LEU A 25 4.34 13.96 15.47
N SER A 26 3.03 13.96 15.66
CA SER A 26 2.32 15.10 16.27
C SER A 26 2.80 15.36 17.70
N GLN A 27 3.09 14.31 18.48
CA GLN A 27 3.61 14.42 19.84
C GLN A 27 5.06 14.95 19.86
N ILE A 28 5.91 14.42 18.98
CA ILE A 28 7.33 14.82 18.87
C ILE A 28 7.46 16.28 18.43
N THR A 29 6.69 16.68 17.41
CA THR A 29 6.76 18.03 16.83
C THR A 29 5.93 19.06 17.58
N LYS A 30 5.07 18.61 18.52
CA LYS A 30 4.04 19.43 19.21
C LYS A 30 3.10 20.13 18.23
N MET A 31 2.91 19.57 17.04
CA MET A 31 1.93 20.03 16.06
C MET A 31 0.58 19.38 16.31
N ASN A 32 -0.51 20.04 15.89
CA ASN A 32 -1.82 19.42 15.86
C ASN A 32 -1.80 18.23 14.88
N PHE A 33 -2.30 17.08 15.32
CA PHE A 33 -2.49 15.87 14.51
C PHE A 33 -3.10 16.14 13.13
N GLU A 34 -4.15 16.96 13.08
CA GLU A 34 -4.83 17.32 11.83
C GLU A 34 -3.89 18.07 10.86
N SER A 35 -3.02 18.93 11.38
CA SER A 35 -2.02 19.64 10.56
C SER A 35 -0.97 18.69 9.99
N VAL A 36 -0.53 17.69 10.76
CA VAL A 36 0.42 16.68 10.27
C VAL A 36 -0.28 15.81 9.23
N LEU A 37 -1.49 15.34 9.53
CA LEU A 37 -2.28 14.48 8.66
C LEU A 37 -2.57 15.15 7.31
N ASN A 38 -2.96 16.43 7.29
CA ASN A 38 -3.22 17.16 6.05
C ASN A 38 -1.97 17.37 5.19
N THR A 39 -0.78 17.34 5.80
CA THR A 39 0.50 17.41 5.06
C THR A 39 0.81 16.10 4.35
N VAL A 40 0.32 14.97 4.87
CA VAL A 40 0.71 13.61 4.45
C VAL A 40 -0.39 12.90 3.66
N SER A 41 -1.66 13.15 3.99
CA SER A 41 -2.78 12.32 3.56
C SER A 41 -3.22 12.56 2.11
N ASN A 42 -2.64 13.55 1.43
CA ASN A 42 -3.19 14.02 0.17
C ASN A 42 -3.06 13.00 -0.98
N ASP A 43 -2.06 12.14 -0.98
CA ASP A 43 -1.78 11.24 -2.11
C ASP A 43 -1.80 9.75 -1.76
N LEU A 44 -2.15 9.41 -0.50
CA LEU A 44 -2.08 8.04 -0.02
C LEU A 44 -3.38 7.28 -0.26
N ILE A 45 -3.25 6.11 -0.86
CA ILE A 45 -4.34 5.14 -1.02
C ILE A 45 -4.49 4.35 0.27
N ARG A 46 -5.68 4.39 0.88
CA ARG A 46 -5.98 3.66 2.12
C ARG A 46 -7.14 2.69 1.92
N ILE A 47 -7.20 1.67 2.77
CA ILE A 47 -8.35 0.77 2.86
C ILE A 47 -8.98 0.94 4.24
N ILE A 48 -10.29 1.18 4.26
CA ILE A 48 -11.07 1.30 5.48
C ILE A 48 -12.19 0.27 5.45
N THR A 49 -12.33 -0.50 6.53
CA THR A 49 -13.44 -1.43 6.68
C THR A 49 -14.60 -0.73 7.38
N PHE A 50 -15.76 -0.69 6.74
CA PHE A 50 -17.00 -0.14 7.29
C PHE A 50 -18.15 -1.11 7.00
N GLN A 51 -18.90 -1.50 8.03
CA GLN A 51 -20.02 -2.45 7.90
C GLN A 51 -19.66 -3.76 7.16
N ASN A 52 -18.48 -4.32 7.45
CA ASN A 52 -17.91 -5.51 6.79
C ASN A 52 -17.56 -5.36 5.30
N GLU A 53 -17.62 -4.15 4.75
CA GLU A 53 -17.17 -3.84 3.41
C GLU A 53 -15.85 -3.06 3.48
N LYS A 54 -14.93 -3.35 2.56
CA LYS A 54 -13.68 -2.59 2.41
C LYS A 54 -13.91 -1.45 1.44
N PHE A 55 -13.54 -0.23 1.80
CA PHE A 55 -13.59 0.97 0.97
C PHE A 55 -12.18 1.43 0.67
N ILE A 56 -11.91 1.82 -0.58
CA ILE A 56 -10.67 2.50 -0.93
C ILE A 56 -10.87 3.99 -0.72
N ILE A 57 -9.90 4.64 -0.08
CA ILE A 57 -9.82 6.09 0.07
C ILE A 57 -8.67 6.57 -0.81
N SER A 58 -8.98 7.32 -1.86
CA SER A 58 -7.99 7.97 -2.72
C SER A 58 -8.61 9.16 -3.42
N LYS A 59 -7.85 10.25 -3.61
CA LYS A 59 -8.31 11.39 -4.41
C LYS A 59 -8.59 11.01 -5.87
N LEU A 60 -7.97 9.93 -6.36
CA LEU A 60 -8.16 9.43 -7.72
C LEU A 60 -9.59 8.95 -8.00
N ILE A 61 -10.38 8.66 -6.97
CA ILE A 61 -11.78 8.23 -7.08
C ILE A 61 -12.75 9.23 -6.43
N MET A 62 -12.27 10.44 -6.10
CA MET A 62 -13.08 11.50 -5.54
C MET A 62 -13.75 12.28 -6.68
N ASN A 63 -15.03 12.59 -6.52
CA ASN A 63 -15.76 13.44 -7.46
C ASN A 63 -15.55 14.93 -7.17
N GLU A 64 -16.14 15.79 -8.00
CA GLU A 64 -16.04 17.26 -7.86
C GLU A 64 -16.71 17.81 -6.58
N GLU A 65 -17.62 17.04 -5.97
CA GLU A 65 -18.33 17.39 -4.73
C GLU A 65 -17.59 16.92 -3.46
N ASN A 66 -16.35 16.42 -3.59
CA ASN A 66 -15.55 15.83 -2.52
C ASN A 66 -16.15 14.56 -1.88
N TYR A 67 -16.98 13.83 -2.63
CA TYR A 67 -17.39 12.47 -2.28
C TYR A 67 -16.43 11.46 -2.92
N TYR A 68 -16.07 10.44 -2.15
CA TYR A 68 -15.42 9.24 -2.69
C TYR A 68 -16.49 8.37 -3.35
N VAL A 69 -16.18 7.87 -4.55
CA VAL A 69 -17.10 7.05 -5.34
C VAL A 69 -16.54 5.63 -5.43
N SER A 70 -17.29 4.66 -4.91
CA SER A 70 -17.01 3.24 -5.10
C SER A 70 -17.96 2.68 -6.14
N THR A 71 -17.42 2.39 -7.33
CA THR A 71 -18.17 1.77 -8.43
C THR A 71 -18.48 0.30 -8.12
N ARG A 72 -17.57 -0.38 -7.42
CA ARG A 72 -17.75 -1.76 -6.96
C ARG A 72 -18.89 -1.92 -5.95
N LEU A 73 -18.95 -1.03 -4.95
CA LEU A 73 -19.98 -1.08 -3.90
C LEU A 73 -21.26 -0.32 -4.28
N GLN A 74 -21.23 0.41 -5.40
CA GLN A 74 -22.31 1.31 -5.84
C GLN A 74 -22.68 2.33 -4.76
N LYS A 75 -21.67 2.94 -4.15
CA LYS A 75 -21.85 3.91 -3.06
C LYS A 75 -20.98 5.13 -3.29
N LYS A 76 -21.50 6.29 -2.91
CA LYS A 76 -20.68 7.48 -2.64
C LYS A 76 -20.69 7.76 -1.14
N PHE A 77 -19.60 8.31 -0.64
CA PHE A 77 -19.43 8.53 0.80
C PHE A 77 -18.42 9.64 1.08
N LYS A 78 -18.44 10.16 2.30
CA LYS A 78 -17.40 11.05 2.83
C LYS A 78 -16.48 10.28 3.76
N PHE A 79 -15.25 10.77 3.87
CA PHE A 79 -14.24 10.22 4.77
C PHE A 79 -13.70 11.34 5.66
N ASP A 80 -13.76 11.13 6.96
CA ASP A 80 -13.06 11.96 7.94
C ASP A 80 -11.69 11.32 8.20
N PRO A 81 -10.58 11.93 7.72
CA PRO A 81 -9.25 11.38 7.90
C PRO A 81 -8.77 11.46 9.35
N VAL A 82 -9.26 12.43 10.14
CA VAL A 82 -8.88 12.62 11.55
C VAL A 82 -9.48 11.51 12.40
N GLN A 83 -10.77 11.26 12.23
CA GLN A 83 -11.48 10.18 12.94
C GLN A 83 -11.30 8.81 12.28
N ASN A 84 -10.70 8.76 11.09
CA ASN A 84 -10.55 7.56 10.27
C ASN A 84 -11.91 6.87 10.02
N LEU A 85 -12.95 7.66 9.73
CA LEU A 85 -14.35 7.23 9.71
C LEU A 85 -15.04 7.55 8.38
N ILE A 86 -15.90 6.64 7.93
CA ILE A 86 -16.78 6.83 6.78
C ILE A 86 -18.13 7.41 7.24
N THR A 87 -18.61 8.44 6.53
CA THR A 87 -19.86 9.16 6.79
C THR A 87 -20.62 9.41 5.49
N ASP A 88 -21.87 9.88 5.58
CA ASP A 88 -22.71 10.28 4.44
C ASP A 88 -22.75 9.23 3.29
N VAL A 89 -22.95 7.96 3.66
CA VAL A 89 -22.99 6.86 2.68
C VAL A 89 -24.33 6.86 1.94
N GLU A 90 -24.27 7.10 0.63
CA GLU A 90 -25.43 7.11 -0.27
C GLU A 90 -25.24 6.07 -1.37
N LYS A 91 -26.32 5.37 -1.74
CA LYS A 91 -26.32 4.41 -2.84
C LYS A 91 -26.32 5.15 -4.18
N LEU A 92 -25.56 4.65 -5.15
CA LEU A 92 -25.57 5.14 -6.52
C LEU A 92 -26.66 4.43 -7.33
N GLU A 93 -27.39 5.18 -8.13
CA GLU A 93 -28.26 4.65 -9.19
C GLU A 93 -27.44 4.35 -10.45
N ALA A 94 -26.41 3.52 -10.31
CA ALA A 94 -25.56 3.08 -11.41
C ALA A 94 -25.65 1.56 -11.54
N GLU A 95 -25.52 1.04 -12.76
CA GLU A 95 -25.37 -0.40 -12.95
C GLU A 95 -24.04 -0.88 -12.35
N PRO A 96 -23.99 -2.09 -11.78
CA PRO A 96 -22.76 -2.61 -11.20
C PRO A 96 -21.76 -2.84 -12.32
N THR A 97 -20.57 -2.28 -12.20
CA THR A 97 -19.48 -2.58 -13.13
C THR A 97 -19.21 -4.08 -13.05
N SER A 98 -19.37 -4.80 -14.17
CA SER A 98 -19.07 -6.24 -14.28
C SER A 98 -17.56 -6.49 -14.37
N PHE A 99 -16.83 -5.95 -13.40
CA PHE A 99 -15.38 -6.04 -13.31
C PHE A 99 -15.04 -7.00 -12.18
N GLU A 100 -14.44 -8.14 -12.52
CA GLU A 100 -13.95 -9.10 -11.54
C GLU A 100 -12.45 -8.93 -11.43
N CYS A 101 -12.04 -8.23 -10.38
CA CYS A 101 -10.63 -8.16 -10.00
C CYS A 101 -10.23 -9.39 -9.18
N LEU A 102 -8.94 -9.45 -8.86
CA LEU A 102 -8.29 -10.43 -8.01
C LEU A 102 -9.05 -10.72 -6.73
N GLN A 103 -9.37 -12.01 -6.56
CA GLN A 103 -10.01 -12.52 -5.36
C GLN A 103 -9.21 -12.11 -4.12
N GLY A 104 -9.89 -11.49 -3.16
CA GLY A 104 -9.30 -11.07 -1.88
C GLY A 104 -8.64 -9.69 -1.89
N LEU A 105 -8.45 -9.05 -3.05
CA LEU A 105 -7.95 -7.67 -3.11
C LEU A 105 -9.11 -6.67 -3.18
N SER A 106 -8.90 -5.49 -2.60
CA SER A 106 -9.83 -4.36 -2.78
C SER A 106 -9.47 -3.65 -4.08
N TRP A 107 -10.48 -3.19 -4.80
CA TRP A 107 -10.28 -2.46 -6.04
C TRP A 107 -11.37 -1.41 -6.25
N GLU A 108 -11.04 -0.38 -7.01
CA GLU A 108 -11.97 0.64 -7.49
C GLU A 108 -11.58 1.11 -8.89
N VAL A 109 -12.58 1.49 -9.69
CA VAL A 109 -12.39 2.03 -11.04
C VAL A 109 -12.96 3.44 -11.09
N ASN A 110 -12.18 4.39 -11.61
CA ASN A 110 -12.66 5.68 -12.06
C ASN A 110 -12.70 5.68 -13.59
N GLU A 111 -13.88 5.42 -14.15
CA GLU A 111 -14.09 5.30 -15.60
C GLU A 111 -13.84 6.64 -16.32
N ASN A 112 -14.21 7.76 -15.71
CA ASN A 112 -14.02 9.09 -16.30
C ASN A 112 -12.55 9.40 -16.61
N ASN A 113 -11.65 8.88 -15.77
CA ASN A 113 -10.21 9.11 -15.87
C ASN A 113 -9.44 7.86 -16.34
N ASN A 114 -10.12 6.77 -16.69
CA ASN A 114 -9.53 5.47 -17.04
C ASN A 114 -8.48 5.01 -16.00
N ILE A 115 -8.85 5.07 -14.71
CA ILE A 115 -7.97 4.69 -13.59
C ILE A 115 -8.51 3.42 -12.93
N LEU A 116 -7.63 2.44 -12.77
CA LEU A 116 -7.86 1.27 -11.92
C LEU A 116 -6.94 1.34 -10.71
N ILE A 117 -7.53 1.19 -9.53
CA ILE A 117 -6.80 1.09 -8.26
C ILE A 117 -7.00 -0.31 -7.69
N ILE A 118 -5.91 -0.96 -7.31
CA ILE A 118 -5.94 -2.20 -6.53
C ILE A 118 -5.17 -1.94 -5.25
N ALA A 119 -5.75 -2.31 -4.12
CA ALA A 119 -5.14 -2.12 -2.82
C ALA A 119 -5.38 -3.34 -1.94
N ASN A 120 -4.36 -3.69 -1.17
CA ASN A 120 -4.52 -4.61 -0.06
C ASN A 120 -3.61 -4.23 1.10
N ASP A 121 -4.12 -4.41 2.31
CA ASP A 121 -3.37 -4.27 3.55
C ASP A 121 -3.45 -5.59 4.31
N MET A 122 -2.29 -6.03 4.81
CA MET A 122 -2.15 -7.17 5.68
C MET A 122 -1.49 -6.69 6.96
N ILE A 123 -2.22 -6.81 8.07
CA ILE A 123 -1.75 -6.49 9.40
C ILE A 123 -1.78 -7.80 10.18
N ASP A 124 -0.61 -8.29 10.56
CA ASP A 124 -0.44 -9.44 11.44
C ASP A 124 0.18 -8.96 12.75
N GLU A 125 -0.67 -8.61 13.71
CA GLU A 125 -0.25 -8.12 15.02
C GLU A 125 0.54 -9.17 15.81
N ARG A 126 0.31 -10.46 15.57
CA ARG A 126 0.98 -11.54 16.31
C ARG A 126 2.45 -11.62 15.93
N ASN A 127 2.72 -11.53 14.63
CA ASN A 127 4.07 -11.55 14.09
C ASN A 127 4.64 -10.13 13.87
N GLN A 128 3.89 -9.10 14.27
CA GLN A 128 4.24 -7.68 14.12
C GLN A 128 4.67 -7.34 12.67
N ILE A 129 3.87 -7.81 11.71
CA ILE A 129 4.09 -7.59 10.27
C ILE A 129 3.00 -6.68 9.73
N ASN A 130 3.41 -5.59 9.11
CA ASN A 130 2.53 -4.71 8.35
C ASN A 130 2.97 -4.69 6.90
N SER A 131 2.08 -5.12 5.99
CA SER A 131 2.33 -5.13 4.56
C SER A 131 1.23 -4.43 3.79
N SER A 132 1.61 -3.72 2.74
CA SER A 132 0.68 -3.04 1.84
C SER A 132 1.06 -3.29 0.39
N LEU A 133 0.07 -3.65 -0.41
CA LEU A 133 0.13 -3.65 -1.87
C LEU A 133 -0.72 -2.48 -2.38
N ARG A 134 -0.16 -1.67 -3.27
CA ARG A 134 -0.85 -0.61 -3.99
C ARG A 134 -0.54 -0.74 -5.46
N VAL A 135 -1.58 -0.69 -6.29
CA VAL A 135 -1.44 -0.61 -7.73
C VAL A 135 -2.30 0.54 -8.22
N VAL A 136 -1.70 1.41 -9.02
CA VAL A 136 -2.41 2.44 -9.77
C VAL A 136 -2.13 2.22 -11.23
N CYS A 137 -3.16 1.83 -11.98
CA CYS A 137 -3.11 1.76 -13.43
C CYS A 137 -3.83 2.98 -14.00
N LYS A 138 -3.11 3.79 -14.78
CA LYS A 138 -3.64 4.97 -15.48
C LYS A 138 -3.07 5.00 -16.89
N ASP A 139 -3.92 5.23 -17.88
CA ASP A 139 -3.51 5.41 -19.28
C ASP A 139 -2.58 4.28 -19.78
N ASN A 140 -2.94 3.03 -19.50
CA ASN A 140 -2.17 1.83 -19.86
C ASN A 140 -0.78 1.74 -19.19
N LYS A 141 -0.57 2.42 -18.06
CA LYS A 141 0.64 2.30 -17.25
C LYS A 141 0.28 1.98 -15.82
N ALA A 142 0.82 0.90 -15.29
CA ALA A 142 0.61 0.50 -13.91
C ALA A 142 1.88 0.68 -13.09
N GLU A 143 1.75 1.41 -11.98
CA GLU A 143 2.73 1.43 -10.91
C GLU A 143 2.30 0.44 -9.83
N ILE A 144 3.16 -0.52 -9.52
CA ILE A 144 2.98 -1.52 -8.46
C ILE A 144 3.92 -1.16 -7.32
N LYS A 145 3.37 -0.82 -6.17
CA LYS A 145 4.12 -0.54 -4.94
C LYS A 145 3.81 -1.59 -3.89
N LEU A 146 4.84 -2.31 -3.45
CA LEU A 146 4.78 -3.30 -2.37
C LEU A 146 5.67 -2.83 -1.23
N GLN A 147 5.12 -2.76 -0.03
CA GLN A 147 5.86 -2.39 1.17
C GLN A 147 5.55 -3.37 2.30
N SER A 148 6.57 -3.73 3.08
CA SER A 148 6.42 -4.53 4.29
C SER A 148 7.33 -4.01 5.39
N HIS A 149 6.85 -4.05 6.63
CA HIS A 149 7.59 -3.68 7.83
C HIS A 149 7.40 -4.80 8.85
N ILE A 150 8.53 -5.39 9.25
CA ILE A 150 8.58 -6.48 10.23
C ILE A 150 9.29 -5.91 11.46
N LEU A 151 8.55 -5.85 12.56
CA LEU A 151 9.01 -5.32 13.84
C LEU A 151 9.43 -6.43 14.82
N GLU A 152 9.11 -7.68 14.51
CA GLU A 152 9.52 -8.81 15.33
C GLU A 152 11.04 -8.97 15.31
N ASN A 153 11.67 -8.78 16.48
CA ASN A 153 13.12 -8.92 16.70
C ASN A 153 14.00 -7.95 15.90
N GLY A 154 13.46 -6.81 15.47
CA GLY A 154 14.22 -5.80 14.75
C GLY A 154 13.33 -4.76 14.07
N ASN A 155 13.92 -4.00 13.15
CA ASN A 155 13.18 -3.14 12.23
C ASN A 155 13.65 -3.50 10.82
N ILE A 156 12.89 -4.36 10.15
CA ILE A 156 13.17 -4.80 8.79
C ILE A 156 12.11 -4.20 7.89
N GLN A 157 12.55 -3.42 6.90
CA GLN A 157 11.68 -2.82 5.91
C GLN A 157 11.99 -3.36 4.52
N PHE A 158 10.93 -3.60 3.77
CA PHE A 158 10.97 -3.95 2.37
C PHE A 158 10.13 -2.94 1.60
N SER A 159 10.66 -2.44 0.49
CA SER A 159 9.94 -1.55 -0.42
C SER A 159 10.33 -1.87 -1.85
N LEU A 160 9.33 -2.06 -2.70
CA LEU A 160 9.48 -2.28 -4.13
C LEU A 160 8.52 -1.35 -4.86
N VAL A 161 9.00 -0.74 -5.94
CA VAL A 161 8.19 -0.01 -6.91
C VAL A 161 8.55 -0.55 -8.29
N GLU A 162 7.58 -1.16 -8.97
CA GLU A 162 7.70 -1.65 -10.34
C GLU A 162 6.75 -0.86 -11.24
N ASN A 163 7.21 -0.49 -12.43
CA ASN A 163 6.37 0.17 -13.43
C ASN A 163 6.23 -0.76 -14.63
N ILE A 164 5.00 -0.99 -15.08
CA ILE A 164 4.71 -1.80 -16.27
C ILE A 164 3.78 -1.07 -17.22
N ASP A 165 3.98 -1.30 -18.51
CA ASP A 165 3.00 -0.96 -19.53
C ASP A 165 1.95 -2.09 -19.57
N THR A 166 0.68 -1.70 -19.55
CA THR A 166 -0.46 -2.60 -19.68
C THR A 166 -1.15 -2.37 -21.02
N GLN A 167 -1.92 -3.34 -21.50
CA GLN A 167 -2.65 -3.22 -22.76
C GLN A 167 -4.04 -3.83 -22.67
N GLY A 168 -4.97 -3.31 -23.48
CA GLY A 168 -6.34 -3.82 -23.57
C GLY A 168 -7.31 -3.05 -22.67
N ASP A 169 -8.47 -3.67 -22.45
CA ASP A 169 -9.48 -3.15 -21.53
C ASP A 169 -9.06 -3.33 -20.06
N LEU A 170 -9.83 -2.75 -19.13
CA LEU A 170 -9.55 -2.81 -17.69
C LEU A 170 -9.35 -4.25 -17.20
N GLN A 171 -10.11 -5.21 -17.73
CA GLN A 171 -10.01 -6.62 -17.35
C GLN A 171 -8.68 -7.23 -17.79
N ALA A 172 -8.28 -7.00 -19.05
CA ALA A 172 -7.00 -7.43 -19.58
C ALA A 172 -5.83 -6.79 -18.82
N GLN A 173 -5.93 -5.50 -18.49
CA GLN A 173 -4.94 -4.78 -17.68
C GLN A 173 -4.81 -5.40 -16.28
N ALA A 174 -5.93 -5.68 -15.60
CA ALA A 174 -5.93 -6.31 -14.28
C ALA A 174 -5.28 -7.69 -14.28
N GLN A 175 -5.55 -8.51 -15.31
CA GLN A 175 -4.92 -9.82 -15.48
C GLN A 175 -3.41 -9.72 -15.76
N GLN A 176 -2.96 -8.72 -16.51
CA GLN A 176 -1.53 -8.47 -16.74
C GLN A 176 -0.83 -8.06 -15.44
N ILE A 177 -1.42 -7.13 -14.69
CA ILE A 177 -0.93 -6.70 -13.37
C ILE A 177 -0.80 -7.91 -12.43
N GLN A 178 -1.81 -8.79 -12.40
CA GLN A 178 -1.75 -10.02 -11.59
C GLN A 178 -0.54 -10.88 -11.92
N LYS A 179 -0.37 -11.18 -13.21
CA LYS A 179 0.74 -12.02 -13.69
C LYS A 179 2.07 -11.40 -13.29
N GLU A 180 2.19 -10.08 -13.37
CA GLU A 180 3.41 -9.39 -13.01
C GLU A 180 3.68 -9.41 -11.50
N ILE A 181 2.66 -9.20 -10.67
CA ILE A 181 2.78 -9.35 -9.22
C ILE A 181 3.31 -10.74 -8.86
N SER A 182 2.79 -11.81 -9.48
CA SER A 182 3.28 -13.17 -9.24
C SER A 182 4.75 -13.33 -9.63
N LYS A 183 5.16 -12.84 -10.81
CA LYS A 183 6.58 -12.89 -11.24
C LYS A 183 7.51 -12.12 -10.31
N ILE A 184 7.05 -10.97 -9.81
CA ILE A 184 7.81 -10.16 -8.85
C ILE A 184 8.11 -10.98 -7.60
N PHE A 185 7.11 -11.67 -7.04
CA PHE A 185 7.31 -12.52 -5.87
C PHE A 185 8.29 -13.66 -6.15
N ASP A 186 8.14 -14.37 -7.28
CA ASP A 186 9.05 -15.45 -7.67
C ASP A 186 10.51 -14.95 -7.83
N LYS A 187 10.69 -13.76 -8.41
CA LYS A 187 12.00 -13.13 -8.59
C LYS A 187 12.65 -12.73 -7.25
N LEU A 188 11.87 -12.12 -6.37
CA LEU A 188 12.35 -11.69 -5.04
C LEU A 188 12.85 -12.86 -4.19
N GLU A 189 12.14 -13.99 -4.25
CA GLU A 189 12.54 -15.22 -3.56
C GLU A 189 13.92 -15.71 -4.06
N ALA A 190 14.12 -15.74 -5.38
CA ALA A 190 15.37 -16.20 -6.00
C ALA A 190 16.57 -15.26 -5.75
N GLU A 191 16.38 -13.94 -5.74
CA GLU A 191 17.47 -12.97 -5.59
C GLU A 191 17.97 -12.82 -4.15
N THR A 192 17.07 -12.99 -3.17
CA THR A 192 17.39 -12.83 -1.74
C THR A 192 18.40 -13.89 -1.28
N GLU A 193 18.23 -15.15 -1.72
CA GLU A 193 19.09 -16.25 -1.29
C GLU A 193 20.56 -16.04 -1.72
N ASN A 194 20.78 -15.56 -2.94
CA ASN A 194 22.12 -15.39 -3.51
C ASN A 194 22.87 -14.20 -2.88
N THR A 195 22.16 -13.09 -2.65
CA THR A 195 22.77 -11.84 -2.18
C THR A 195 23.20 -11.94 -0.71
N VAL A 196 22.34 -12.48 0.16
CA VAL A 196 22.62 -12.57 1.60
C VAL A 196 23.81 -13.50 1.88
N LYS A 197 23.87 -14.66 1.19
CA LYS A 197 24.99 -15.60 1.31
C LYS A 197 26.31 -14.99 0.83
N GLY A 198 26.26 -14.08 -0.15
CA GLY A 198 27.42 -13.34 -0.65
C GLY A 198 27.98 -12.32 0.36
N ALA A 199 27.11 -11.64 1.10
CA ALA A 199 27.51 -10.62 2.07
C ALA A 199 28.22 -11.21 3.30
N ARG A 200 27.71 -12.32 3.85
CA ARG A 200 28.35 -13.04 4.94
C ARG A 200 28.05 -14.52 4.83
N ARG A 201 29.11 -15.31 4.71
CA ARG A 201 28.98 -16.78 4.70
C ARG A 201 28.50 -17.25 6.07
N VAL A 202 27.62 -18.25 6.06
CA VAL A 202 27.17 -18.94 7.29
C VAL A 202 28.35 -19.61 8.00
N LEU A 203 29.31 -20.13 7.23
CA LEU A 203 30.57 -20.70 7.72
C LEU A 203 31.76 -20.15 6.91
N PRO A 204 32.95 -20.10 7.51
CA PRO A 204 34.21 -19.91 6.79
C PRO A 204 34.35 -20.83 5.56
N ILE A 205 35.31 -20.52 4.67
CA ILE A 205 35.56 -21.31 3.45
C ILE A 205 35.84 -22.78 3.76
N CYS A 206 36.49 -23.07 4.88
CA CYS A 206 36.77 -24.43 5.33
C CYS A 206 35.54 -25.22 5.81
N GLY A 207 34.34 -24.59 5.87
CA GLY A 207 33.11 -25.26 6.30
C GLY A 207 33.06 -25.61 7.80
N GLN A 208 33.94 -25.03 8.61
CA GLN A 208 34.02 -25.27 10.06
C GLN A 208 33.97 -23.95 10.83
N LYS A 209 33.46 -23.97 12.06
CA LYS A 209 33.53 -22.81 12.96
C LYS A 209 35.00 -22.45 13.22
N ILE A 210 35.27 -21.16 13.43
CA ILE A 210 36.61 -20.69 13.79
C ILE A 210 37.01 -21.34 15.12
N ASN A 211 38.16 -22.00 15.14
CA ASN A 211 38.78 -22.47 16.37
C ASN A 211 39.67 -21.36 16.95
N TRP A 212 39.24 -20.79 18.08
CA TRP A 212 39.94 -19.70 18.75
C TRP A 212 41.07 -20.16 19.67
N GLU A 213 41.20 -21.47 19.95
CA GLU A 213 42.20 -22.01 20.89
C GLU A 213 43.63 -22.05 20.33
N PHE A 214 43.79 -21.79 19.03
CA PHE A 214 45.09 -21.74 18.36
C PHE A 214 45.57 -20.30 18.08
N GLN A 215 45.07 -19.31 18.84
CA GLN A 215 45.52 -17.91 18.80
C GLN A 215 46.59 -17.61 19.86
#